data_AF-A0A1X6YW06-F1
#
_entry.id   AF-A0A1X6YW06-F1
#
_cell.length_a   1.000
_cell.length_b   1.000
_cell.length_c   1.000
_cell.angle_alpha   90.00
_cell.angle_beta   90.00
_cell.angle_gamma   90.00
#
_symmetry.space_group_name_H-M   'P 1'
#
loop_
_entity.id
_entity.type
_entity.pdbx_description
1 polymer ?
#
loop_
_entity_poly.entity_id
_entity_poly.type
_entity_poly.pdbx_seq_one_letter_code
_entity_poly.pdbx_strand_id
1 'polypeptide(L)' 'MMNAIRPAGPDDADEIAALHMQAWRETDTGILPPDEIARNGLSARRALWRRVLGAG' A
#
# COMPACT_ATOMS: atom_id res chain seq x y z
N MET A 1 17.42 -5.54 16.49
CA MET A 1 16.71 -5.68 15.20
C MET A 1 17.58 -5.08 14.12
N MET A 2 17.77 -5.77 13.01
CA MET A 2 18.54 -5.28 11.86
C MET A 2 17.56 -4.70 10.85
N ASN A 3 17.53 -3.39 10.67
CA ASN A 3 16.74 -2.74 9.62
C ASN A 3 17.55 -2.75 8.33
N ALA A 4 17.17 -3.59 7.38
CA ALA A 4 17.79 -3.64 6.05
C ALA A 4 16.82 -3.09 5.01
N ILE A 5 17.32 -2.23 4.13
CA ILE A 5 16.61 -1.77 2.94
C ILE A 5 17.03 -2.67 1.78
N ARG A 6 16.07 -3.26 1.07
CA ARG A 6 16.29 -4.15 -0.07
C ARG A 6 15.29 -3.84 -1.20
N PRO A 7 15.55 -4.26 -2.45
CA PRO A 7 14.53 -4.27 -3.48
C PRO A 7 13.30 -5.07 -3.03
N ALA A 8 12.12 -4.56 -3.37
CA ALA A 8 10.85 -5.25 -3.14
C ALA A 8 10.56 -6.20 -4.31
N GLY A 9 10.00 -7.36 -4.00
CA GLY A 9 9.52 -8.35 -4.96
C GLY A 9 8.01 -8.63 -4.82
N PRO A 10 7.44 -9.49 -5.67
CA PRO A 10 6.00 -9.80 -5.65
C PRO A 10 5.45 -10.24 -4.29
N ASP A 11 6.25 -10.96 -3.50
CA ASP A 11 5.87 -11.47 -2.17
C ASP A 11 5.67 -10.34 -1.14
N ASP A 12 6.21 -9.14 -1.40
CA ASP A 12 6.08 -7.98 -0.51
C ASP A 12 4.77 -7.20 -0.75
N ALA A 13 4.02 -7.51 -1.81
CA ALA A 13 2.90 -6.70 -2.28
C ALA A 13 1.78 -6.56 -1.22
N ASP A 14 1.50 -7.61 -0.46
CA ASP A 14 0.43 -7.59 0.54
C ASP A 14 0.80 -6.73 1.76
N GLU A 15 2.05 -6.80 2.20
CA GLU A 15 2.55 -6.01 3.33
C GLU A 15 2.66 -4.52 2.96
N ILE A 16 3.17 -4.22 1.77
CA ILE A 16 3.24 -2.84 1.25
C ILE A 16 1.83 -2.26 1.08
N ALA A 17 0.86 -3.03 0.58
CA ALA A 17 -0.52 -2.58 0.45
C ALA A 17 -1.17 -2.25 1.80
N ALA A 18 -0.89 -3.05 2.83
CA ALA A 18 -1.38 -2.79 4.19
C ALA A 18 -0.75 -1.53 4.80
N LEU A 19 0.57 -1.40 4.68
CA LEU A 19 1.32 -0.22 5.16
C LEU A 19 0.82 1.06 4.48
N HIS A 20 0.59 1.02 3.17
CA HIS A 20 0.02 2.14 2.42
C HIS A 20 -1.33 2.56 3.01
N MET A 21 -2.26 1.61 3.19
CA MET A 21 -3.58 1.92 3.74
C MET A 21 -3.53 2.49 5.15
N GLN A 22 -2.59 2.03 5.98
CA GLN A 22 -2.38 2.58 7.31
C GLN A 22 -1.89 4.02 7.21
N ALA A 23 -0.84 4.28 6.44
CA ALA A 23 -0.28 5.62 6.27
C ALA A 23 -1.34 6.61 5.78
N TRP A 24 -2.13 6.26 4.75
CA TRP A 24 -3.22 7.11 4.25
C TRP A 24 -4.28 7.44 5.30
N ARG A 25 -4.67 6.48 6.15
CA ARG A 25 -5.63 6.78 7.23
C ARG A 25 -5.03 7.73 8.27
N GLU A 26 -3.74 7.60 8.55
CA GLU A 26 -3.05 8.42 9.55
C GLU A 26 -2.79 9.84 9.03
N THR A 27 -2.43 10.00 7.75
CA THR A 27 -1.98 11.29 7.21
C THR A 27 -3.05 12.05 6.44
N ASP A 28 -3.97 11.34 5.78
CA ASP A 28 -4.86 11.95 4.79
C ASP A 28 -6.29 12.11 5.31
N THR A 29 -6.57 11.68 6.55
CA THR A 29 -7.84 11.96 7.22
C THR A 29 -8.02 13.47 7.36
N GLY A 30 -9.10 14.00 6.78
CA GLY A 30 -9.39 15.44 6.75
C GLY A 30 -8.77 16.19 5.56
N ILE A 31 -7.91 15.54 4.78
CA ILE A 31 -7.40 16.05 3.49
C ILE A 31 -8.19 15.40 2.34
N LEU A 32 -8.34 14.08 2.37
CA LEU A 32 -9.10 13.32 1.39
C LEU A 32 -10.51 13.02 1.91
N PRO A 33 -11.53 13.04 1.03
CA PRO A 33 -12.84 12.52 1.36
C PRO A 33 -12.73 11.04 1.78
N PRO A 34 -13.51 10.59 2.79
CA PRO A 34 -13.53 9.19 3.20
C PRO A 34 -13.80 8.22 2.05
N ASP A 35 -14.63 8.64 1.09
CA ASP A 35 -14.97 7.85 -0.09
C ASP A 35 -13.77 7.62 -1.03
N GLU A 36 -12.83 8.56 -1.11
CA GLU A 36 -11.62 8.39 -1.91
C GLU A 36 -10.67 7.35 -1.28
N ILE A 37 -10.56 7.34 0.05
CA ILE A 37 -9.81 6.31 0.79
C ILE A 37 -10.52 4.96 0.65
N ALA A 38 -11.85 4.92 0.70
CA ALA A 38 -12.63 3.69 0.58
C ALA A 38 -12.56 3.08 -0.83
N ARG A 39 -12.69 3.90 -1.89
CA ARG A 39 -12.56 3.48 -3.30
C ARG A 39 -11.19 2.88 -3.60
N ASN A 40 -10.16 3.36 -2.93
CA ASN A 40 -8.78 2.89 -3.06
C ASN A 40 -8.38 1.93 -1.93
N GLY A 41 -9.34 1.20 -1.35
CA GLY A 41 -9.12 0.30 -0.22
C GLY A 41 -8.12 -0.85 -0.46
N LEU A 42 -7.95 -1.68 0.56
CA LEU A 42 -6.88 -2.69 0.63
C LEU A 42 -6.80 -3.61 -0.59
N SER A 43 -7.94 -4.12 -1.09
CA SER A 43 -7.97 -4.98 -2.27
C SER A 43 -7.44 -4.27 -3.53
N ALA A 44 -7.78 -2.99 -3.70
CA ALA A 44 -7.28 -2.18 -4.81
C ALA A 44 -5.77 -1.92 -4.68
N ARG A 45 -5.28 -1.65 -3.45
CA ARG A 45 -3.83 -1.50 -3.20
C ARG A 45 -3.07 -2.80 -3.45
N ARG A 46 -3.58 -3.95 -3.03
CA ARG A 46 -2.98 -5.26 -3.34
C ARG A 46 -2.89 -5.54 -4.83
N ALA A 47 -3.96 -5.24 -5.57
CA ALA A 47 -3.95 -5.39 -7.03
C ALA A 47 -2.90 -4.48 -7.69
N LEU A 48 -2.82 -3.22 -7.24
CA LEU A 48 -1.82 -2.27 -7.71
C LEU A 48 -0.39 -2.79 -7.44
N TRP A 49 -0.06 -3.15 -6.21
CA TRP A 49 1.30 -3.54 -5.84
C TRP A 49 1.72 -4.87 -6.45
N ARG A 50 0.82 -5.85 -6.58
CA ARG A 50 1.13 -7.09 -7.33
C ARG A 50 1.46 -6.81 -8.79
N ARG A 51 0.76 -5.88 -9.43
CA ARG A 51 1.07 -5.46 -10.80
C ARG A 51 2.42 -4.74 -10.87
N VAL A 52 2.68 -3.79 -9.97
CA VAL A 52 3.92 -3.01 -9.97
C VAL A 52 5.14 -3.89 -9.72
N LEU A 53 5.06 -4.79 -8.73
CA LEU A 53 6.17 -5.64 -8.31
C LEU A 53 6.32 -6.91 -9.16
N GLY A 54 5.25 -7.34 -9.86
CA GLY A 54 5.30 -8.45 -10.82
C GLY A 54 5.68 -8.05 -12.25
N ALA A 55 5.81 -6.76 -12.54
CA ALA A 55 6.30 -6.25 -13.82
C ALA A 55 7.83 -6.05 -13.86
N GLY A 56 8.53 -6.45 -12.80
CA GLY A 56 9.99 -6.41 -12.67
C GLY A 56 10.69 -7.62 -13.26
#